data_AF-A0AA39FR46-F1
#
_entry.id   AF-A0AA39FR46-F1
#
_cell.length_a   1.000
_cell.length_b   1.000
_cell.length_c   1.000
_cell.angle_alpha   90.00
_cell.angle_beta   90.00
_cell.angle_gamma   90.00
#
_symmetry.space_group_name_H-M   'P 1'
#
loop_
_entity.id
_entity.type
_entity.pdbx_description
1 polymer ?
#
loop_
_entity_poly.entity_id
_entity_poly.type
_entity_poly.pdbx_seq_one_letter_code
_entity_poly.pdbx_strand_id
1 'polypeptide(L)'
;VFARSRHRKTVNSSVSGNSGNEGPDGFDPYRSWSPLTEEGYAEKLRLLREATTISMERWRAPTVLAWLEVALGMPQYGPRCAENIKSGKVLLELNDAELEAGLGISHPLHRKKLRLAIEEHRHPNLVRYPCIAQLGHTWVSSEWLPDLGLQQYSESFATNMVDARMLDHIVKKELEKLLGVTRKFHQASISHGINLLRMLKYDRQALTVRRHQCEQIDEDPLVWTNQRFIRWARNIDLAEYSDNLKDSGVHGALVVLEPSFTGDTMATALGIPPAKHMIRRHLTAELEALVLPA
;
A
#
# COMPACT_ATOMS: atom_id res chain seq x y z
N VAL A 1 22.68 6.01 32.67
CA VAL A 1 23.90 5.20 32.91
C VAL A 1 24.13 4.34 31.68
N PHE A 2 24.95 4.81 30.73
CA PHE A 2 25.16 4.13 29.44
C PHE A 2 26.49 3.39 29.45
N ALA A 3 26.47 2.08 29.23
CA ALA A 3 27.67 1.27 29.10
C ALA A 3 28.04 1.11 27.61
N ARG A 4 29.24 1.57 27.25
CA ARG A 4 29.89 1.34 25.95
C ARG A 4 30.48 -0.07 25.92
N SER A 5 30.26 -0.83 24.85
CA SER A 5 30.99 -2.09 24.60
C SER A 5 31.74 -2.06 23.27
N ARG A 6 32.97 -2.57 23.32
CA ARG A 6 34.05 -2.44 22.32
C ARG A 6 33.95 -3.51 21.23
N HIS A 7 34.24 -3.10 19.99
CA HIS A 7 34.43 -3.99 18.84
C HIS A 7 35.71 -4.83 18.99
N ARG A 8 35.64 -6.13 18.65
CA ARG A 8 36.81 -6.98 18.37
C ARG A 8 36.69 -7.54 16.95
N LYS A 9 37.66 -7.18 16.09
CA LYS A 9 37.87 -7.74 14.75
C LYS A 9 38.46 -9.16 14.87
N THR A 10 38.01 -10.07 14.03
CA THR A 10 38.67 -11.35 13.74
C THR A 10 38.95 -11.47 12.24
N VAL A 11 40.03 -12.19 11.96
CA VAL A 11 40.88 -12.17 10.76
C VAL A 11 40.37 -13.16 9.70
N ASN A 12 40.55 -12.80 8.42
CA ASN A 12 40.32 -13.67 7.26
C ASN A 12 41.40 -14.76 7.14
N SER A 13 40.99 -15.98 6.81
CA SER A 13 41.81 -16.95 6.06
C SER A 13 40.92 -17.76 5.12
N SER A 14 41.50 -18.15 3.99
CA SER A 14 40.82 -18.53 2.74
C SER A 14 41.11 -19.99 2.32
N VAL A 15 40.19 -20.51 1.49
CA VAL A 15 40.26 -21.66 0.53
C VAL A 15 40.27 -23.09 1.17
N SER A 16 39.58 -24.16 0.71
CA SER A 16 38.99 -24.54 -0.60
C SER A 16 38.01 -25.72 -0.50
N GLY A 17 37.02 -25.78 -1.40
CA GLY A 17 36.51 -27.02 -2.06
C GLY A 17 35.34 -27.79 -1.43
N ASN A 18 34.18 -27.85 -2.11
CA ASN A 18 33.73 -29.01 -2.88
C ASN A 18 32.36 -28.77 -3.55
N SER A 19 32.18 -29.35 -4.73
CA SER A 19 31.05 -29.21 -5.65
C SER A 19 29.86 -30.13 -5.30
N GLY A 20 28.63 -29.66 -5.49
CA GLY A 20 27.40 -30.46 -5.46
C GLY A 20 26.24 -29.66 -6.07
N ASN A 21 25.48 -30.31 -6.95
CA ASN A 21 24.65 -29.73 -8.02
C ASN A 21 23.16 -29.94 -7.72
N GLU A 22 22.35 -28.89 -7.57
CA GLU A 22 20.87 -28.95 -7.59
C GLU A 22 20.30 -27.73 -8.33
N GLY A 23 19.19 -27.94 -9.05
CA GLY A 23 18.68 -27.11 -10.15
C GLY A 23 18.08 -25.74 -9.77
N PRO A 24 17.61 -24.96 -10.78
CA PRO A 24 17.24 -23.57 -10.57
C PRO A 24 15.83 -23.51 -9.98
N ASP A 25 15.74 -23.58 -8.66
CA ASP A 25 14.56 -23.04 -7.97
C ASP A 25 14.47 -21.55 -8.30
N GLY A 26 13.34 -21.18 -8.91
CA GLY A 26 13.01 -19.82 -9.24
C GLY A 26 13.20 -18.93 -8.02
N PHE A 27 14.01 -17.90 -8.18
CA PHE A 27 14.21 -16.86 -7.19
C PHE A 27 12.87 -16.17 -6.93
N ASP A 28 12.14 -16.62 -5.92
CA ASP A 28 10.98 -15.94 -5.36
C ASP A 28 11.47 -14.94 -4.30
N PRO A 29 11.45 -13.62 -4.58
CA PRO A 29 11.97 -12.62 -3.66
C PRO A 29 11.21 -12.54 -2.33
N TYR A 30 10.06 -13.22 -2.22
CA TYR A 30 9.16 -13.15 -1.06
C TYR A 30 9.32 -14.31 -0.07
N ARG A 31 10.00 -15.41 -0.41
CA ARG A 31 10.26 -16.51 0.54
C ARG A 31 11.47 -16.30 1.47
N SER A 32 12.29 -15.28 1.22
CA SER A 32 13.58 -15.08 1.92
C SER A 32 13.50 -14.22 3.20
N TRP A 33 12.33 -13.81 3.66
CA TRP A 33 12.20 -13.00 4.87
C TRP A 33 11.44 -13.75 5.98
N SER A 34 12.17 -14.43 6.87
CA SER A 34 11.66 -14.65 8.22
C SER A 34 12.78 -14.87 9.24
N PRO A 35 13.03 -13.91 10.15
CA PRO A 35 13.68 -14.17 11.43
C PRO A 35 12.64 -14.46 12.52
N LEU A 36 11.52 -15.10 12.18
CA LEU A 36 10.52 -15.56 13.13
C LEU A 36 10.39 -17.08 12.99
N THR A 37 10.72 -17.82 14.05
CA THR A 37 10.24 -19.20 14.14
C THR A 37 8.71 -19.16 14.07
N GLU A 38 8.09 -20.17 13.45
CA GLU A 38 6.63 -20.26 13.31
C GLU A 38 5.91 -20.12 14.67
N GLU A 39 6.51 -20.68 15.72
CA GLU A 39 6.10 -20.54 17.12
C GLU A 39 6.15 -19.09 17.63
N GLY A 40 7.20 -18.33 17.28
CA GLY A 40 7.34 -16.93 17.67
C GLY A 40 6.34 -16.00 16.98
N TYR A 41 5.92 -16.32 15.76
CA TYR A 41 4.87 -15.57 15.05
C TYR A 41 3.48 -15.85 15.65
N ALA A 42 3.18 -17.12 15.97
CA ALA A 42 1.92 -17.49 16.61
C ALA A 42 1.73 -16.80 17.96
N GLU A 43 2.79 -16.70 18.78
CA GLU A 43 2.76 -15.99 20.05
C GLU A 43 2.50 -14.49 19.88
N LYS A 44 3.12 -13.83 18.90
CA LYS A 44 2.86 -12.42 18.58
C LYS A 44 1.40 -12.20 18.19
N LEU A 45 0.82 -13.08 17.39
CA LEU A 45 -0.61 -13.02 17.05
C LEU A 45 -1.51 -13.23 18.28
N ARG A 46 -1.13 -14.06 19.24
CA ARG A 46 -1.85 -14.23 20.51
C ARG A 46 -1.83 -12.93 21.32
N LEU A 47 -0.64 -12.33 21.49
CA LEU A 47 -0.48 -11.05 22.20
C LEU A 47 -1.32 -9.93 21.58
N LEU A 48 -1.40 -9.86 20.25
CA LEU A 48 -2.22 -8.86 19.55
C LEU A 48 -3.72 -9.07 19.74
N ARG A 49 -4.19 -10.32 19.71
CA ARG A 49 -5.59 -10.64 20.00
C ARG A 49 -5.99 -10.22 21.40
N GLU A 50 -5.15 -10.50 22.40
CA GLU A 50 -5.39 -10.10 23.79
C GLU A 50 -5.37 -8.58 23.99
N ALA A 51 -4.57 -7.88 23.19
CA ALA A 51 -4.41 -6.43 23.26
C ALA A 51 -5.56 -5.63 22.60
N THR A 52 -6.46 -6.28 21.85
CA THR A 52 -7.48 -5.60 21.01
C THR A 52 -8.39 -4.67 21.81
N THR A 53 -8.70 -5.01 23.06
CA THR A 53 -9.58 -4.23 23.95
C THR A 53 -8.81 -3.39 24.97
N ILE A 54 -7.48 -3.42 24.92
CA ILE A 54 -6.59 -2.80 25.91
C ILE A 54 -5.92 -1.59 25.28
N SER A 55 -6.00 -0.42 25.95
CA SER A 55 -5.25 0.77 25.52
C SER A 55 -3.75 0.50 25.44
N MET A 56 -3.09 1.02 24.40
CA MET A 56 -1.64 0.87 24.21
C MET A 56 -0.82 1.36 25.41
N GLU A 57 -1.31 2.33 26.18
CA GLU A 57 -0.63 2.78 27.41
C GLU A 57 -0.36 1.63 28.39
N ARG A 58 -1.23 0.61 28.40
CA ARG A 58 -1.14 -0.57 29.29
C ARG A 58 -0.41 -1.75 28.64
N TRP A 59 0.06 -1.63 27.40
CA TRP A 59 0.76 -2.71 26.73
C TRP A 59 2.15 -2.93 27.32
N ARG A 60 2.52 -4.19 27.49
CA ARG A 60 3.88 -4.60 27.88
C ARG A 60 4.79 -4.61 26.66
N ALA A 61 6.11 -4.56 26.87
CA ALA A 61 7.10 -4.55 25.78
C ALA A 61 6.89 -5.65 24.71
N PRO A 62 6.58 -6.92 25.06
CA PRO A 62 6.36 -7.95 24.04
C PRO A 62 5.15 -7.66 23.13
N THR A 63 4.07 -7.09 23.66
CA THR A 63 2.90 -6.69 22.89
C THR A 63 3.22 -5.54 21.94
N VAL A 64 4.01 -4.56 22.40
CA VAL A 64 4.48 -3.44 21.55
C VAL A 64 5.36 -3.96 20.42
N LEU A 65 6.27 -4.88 20.71
CA LEU A 65 7.12 -5.52 19.71
C LEU A 65 6.27 -6.30 18.69
N ALA A 66 5.31 -7.10 19.15
CA ALA A 66 4.38 -7.82 18.29
C ALA A 66 3.60 -6.87 17.37
N TRP A 67 3.15 -5.72 17.89
CA TRP A 67 2.45 -4.71 17.11
C TRP A 67 3.33 -4.07 16.05
N LEU A 68 4.56 -3.69 16.40
CA LEU A 68 5.49 -3.09 15.45
C LEU A 68 5.82 -4.04 14.30
N GLU A 69 6.15 -5.29 14.62
CA GLU A 69 6.66 -6.23 13.62
C GLU A 69 5.53 -6.87 12.79
N VAL A 70 4.39 -7.19 13.41
CA VAL A 70 3.31 -7.94 12.76
C VAL A 70 2.17 -7.02 12.32
N ALA A 71 1.58 -6.25 13.24
CA ALA A 71 0.40 -5.44 12.91
C ALA A 71 0.75 -4.24 12.01
N LEU A 72 1.87 -3.57 12.30
CA LEU A 72 2.35 -2.44 11.50
C LEU A 72 3.22 -2.89 10.32
N GLY A 73 3.74 -4.13 10.38
CA GLY A 73 4.57 -4.73 9.34
C GLY A 73 5.96 -4.10 9.24
N MET A 74 6.60 -3.82 10.38
CA MET A 74 7.91 -3.16 10.45
C MET A 74 8.97 -4.01 11.20
N PRO A 75 9.19 -5.28 10.81
CA PRO A 75 10.07 -6.22 11.52
C PRO A 75 11.53 -5.76 11.60
N GLN A 76 12.01 -4.99 10.62
CA GLN A 76 13.39 -4.48 10.58
C GLN A 76 13.73 -3.55 11.75
N TYR A 77 12.74 -2.97 12.44
CA TYR A 77 12.94 -2.14 13.62
C TYR A 77 12.74 -2.89 14.95
N GLY A 78 12.36 -4.18 14.86
CA GLY A 78 12.11 -5.06 16.00
C GLY A 78 13.26 -5.17 17.00
N PRO A 79 14.51 -5.44 16.58
CA PRO A 79 15.63 -5.59 17.51
C PRO A 79 15.85 -4.35 18.40
N ARG A 80 15.87 -3.16 17.79
CA ARG A 80 16.01 -1.90 18.52
C ARG A 80 14.79 -1.57 19.37
N CYS A 81 13.58 -1.96 18.93
CA CYS A 81 12.38 -1.84 19.74
C CYS A 81 12.47 -2.68 21.02
N ALA A 82 12.86 -3.96 20.90
CA ALA A 82 13.01 -4.86 22.03
C ALA A 82 14.05 -4.36 23.05
N GLU A 83 15.15 -3.78 22.57
CA GLU A 83 16.21 -3.21 23.41
C GLU A 83 15.77 -1.93 24.13
N ASN A 84 15.10 -1.01 23.43
CA ASN A 84 14.92 0.37 23.90
C ASN A 84 13.50 0.69 24.41
N ILE A 85 12.47 -0.05 24.00
CA ILE A 85 11.08 0.22 24.37
C ILE A 85 10.62 -0.74 25.47
N LYS A 86 10.23 -0.19 26.63
CA LYS A 86 9.88 -0.99 27.82
C LYS A 86 8.39 -1.16 28.08
N SER A 87 7.56 -0.31 27.49
CA SER A 87 6.09 -0.41 27.55
C SER A 87 5.46 0.42 26.44
N GLY A 88 4.16 0.21 26.20
CA GLY A 88 3.41 1.03 25.25
C GLY A 88 3.30 2.48 25.73
N LYS A 89 3.18 2.73 27.04
CA LYS A 89 3.27 4.10 27.59
C LYS A 89 4.54 4.84 27.16
N VAL A 90 5.70 4.19 27.27
CA VAL A 90 6.98 4.80 26.85
C VAL A 90 6.96 5.10 25.35
N LEU A 91 6.49 4.16 24.52
CA LEU A 91 6.39 4.38 23.07
C LEU A 91 5.49 5.58 22.74
N LEU A 92 4.34 5.68 23.41
CA LEU A 92 3.38 6.78 23.24
C LEU A 92 3.89 8.13 23.74
N GLU A 93 5.02 8.21 24.44
CA GLU A 93 5.59 9.50 24.89
C GLU A 93 6.74 9.95 23.97
N LEU A 94 7.26 9.07 23.11
CA LEU A 94 8.42 9.39 22.28
C LEU A 94 8.12 10.48 21.25
N ASN A 95 9.07 11.41 21.13
CA ASN A 95 9.10 12.40 20.06
C ASN A 95 9.89 11.91 18.84
N ASP A 96 9.93 12.79 17.84
CA ASP A 96 10.57 12.55 16.56
C ASP A 96 12.01 12.08 16.62
N ALA A 97 12.83 12.76 17.43
CA ALA A 97 14.25 12.50 17.57
C ALA A 97 14.50 11.23 18.40
N GLU A 98 13.64 10.97 19.39
CA GLU A 98 13.72 9.77 20.23
C GLU A 98 13.33 8.51 19.47
N LEU A 99 12.33 8.58 18.58
CA LEU A 99 12.00 7.48 17.67
C LEU A 99 13.18 7.15 16.75
N GLU A 100 13.85 8.16 16.20
CA GLU A 100 15.03 7.95 15.36
C GLU A 100 16.20 7.37 16.16
N ALA A 101 16.53 7.94 17.32
CA ALA A 101 17.63 7.47 18.16
C ALA A 101 17.38 6.07 18.74
N GLY A 102 16.17 5.84 19.26
CA GLY A 102 15.78 4.61 19.96
C GLY A 102 15.46 3.45 19.02
N LEU A 103 14.77 3.69 17.90
CA LEU A 103 14.39 2.63 16.96
C LEU A 103 15.28 2.58 15.71
N GLY A 104 16.12 3.59 15.47
CA GLY A 104 16.96 3.67 14.26
C GLY A 104 16.17 4.02 13.01
N ILE A 105 15.00 4.66 13.15
CA ILE A 105 14.12 4.99 12.02
C ILE A 105 14.56 6.32 11.40
N SER A 106 15.55 6.26 10.51
CA SER A 106 16.04 7.41 9.74
C SER A 106 15.22 7.69 8.47
N HIS A 107 14.59 6.66 7.90
CA HIS A 107 13.83 6.76 6.66
C HIS A 107 12.54 7.60 6.86
N PRO A 108 12.34 8.70 6.09
CA PRO A 108 11.27 9.66 6.37
C PRO A 108 9.86 9.06 6.29
N LEU A 109 9.62 8.16 5.34
CA LEU A 109 8.30 7.52 5.20
C LEU A 109 8.04 6.45 6.27
N HIS A 110 9.06 5.74 6.74
CA HIS A 110 8.90 4.74 7.81
C HIS A 110 8.60 5.43 9.15
N ARG A 111 9.28 6.55 9.38
CA ARG A 111 9.02 7.44 10.51
C ARG A 111 7.60 8.01 10.46
N LYS A 112 7.15 8.47 9.29
CA LYS A 112 5.78 8.95 9.09
C LYS A 112 4.74 7.85 9.39
N LYS A 113 4.95 6.65 8.86
CA LYS A 113 4.11 5.46 9.13
C LYS A 113 3.93 5.22 10.63
N LEU A 114 5.05 5.13 11.35
CA LEU A 114 5.04 4.84 12.77
C LEU A 114 4.36 5.95 13.57
N ARG A 115 4.58 7.22 13.21
CA ARG A 115 3.93 8.35 13.88
C ARG A 115 2.43 8.36 13.70
N LEU A 116 1.96 8.19 12.46
CA LEU A 116 0.52 8.12 12.20
C LEU A 116 -0.12 7.00 13.03
N ALA A 117 0.53 5.84 13.11
CA ALA A 117 0.03 4.74 13.93
C ALA A 117 0.06 5.03 15.45
N ILE A 118 1.11 5.70 15.95
CA ILE A 118 1.19 6.14 17.36
C ILE A 118 0.09 7.17 17.68
N GLU A 119 -0.17 8.14 16.79
CA GLU A 119 -1.21 9.16 16.99
C GLU A 119 -2.62 8.55 17.08
N GLU A 120 -2.92 7.51 16.29
CA GLU A 120 -4.19 6.77 16.40
C GLU A 120 -4.35 6.15 17.81
N HIS A 121 -3.26 5.67 18.40
CA HIS A 121 -3.27 5.11 19.76
C HIS A 121 -3.28 6.19 20.86
N ARG A 122 -2.67 7.36 20.64
CA ARG A 122 -2.74 8.51 21.56
C ARG A 122 -4.16 9.08 21.62
N HIS A 123 -4.82 9.15 20.47
CA HIS A 123 -6.09 9.84 20.30
C HIS A 123 -7.13 8.98 19.55
N PRO A 124 -7.55 7.82 20.12
CA PRO A 124 -8.47 6.90 19.44
C PRO A 124 -9.81 7.54 19.08
N ASN A 125 -10.28 8.50 19.88
CA ASN A 125 -11.53 9.24 19.62
C ASN A 125 -11.45 10.19 18.41
N LEU A 126 -10.24 10.50 17.91
CA LEU A 126 -10.02 11.35 16.74
C LEU A 126 -9.83 10.57 15.44
N VAL A 127 -9.80 9.23 15.52
CA VAL A 127 -9.61 8.36 14.34
C VAL A 127 -10.86 8.44 13.45
N ARG A 128 -10.70 9.10 12.30
CA ARG A 128 -11.80 9.35 11.34
C ARG A 128 -12.31 8.06 10.67
N TYR A 129 -11.43 7.10 10.42
CA TYR A 129 -11.71 5.89 9.64
C TYR A 129 -11.29 4.64 10.43
N PRO A 130 -12.22 3.93 11.10
CA PRO A 130 -11.86 2.81 11.96
C PRO A 130 -11.12 1.65 11.27
N CYS A 131 -11.38 1.44 9.98
CA CYS A 131 -10.81 0.34 9.20
C CYS A 131 -9.43 0.65 8.60
N ILE A 132 -8.96 1.90 8.64
CA ILE A 132 -7.74 2.34 7.94
C ILE A 132 -6.49 1.57 8.41
N ALA A 133 -6.44 1.23 9.69
CA ALA A 133 -5.34 0.49 10.31
C ALA A 133 -5.19 -0.95 9.80
N GLN A 134 -6.25 -1.52 9.22
CA GLN A 134 -6.29 -2.90 8.73
C GLN A 134 -5.65 -3.04 7.34
N LEU A 135 -5.43 -1.92 6.64
CA LEU A 135 -4.95 -1.86 5.27
C LEU A 135 -3.45 -1.59 5.24
N GLY A 136 -2.68 -2.67 5.44
CA GLY A 136 -1.22 -2.65 5.45
C GLY A 136 -0.59 -2.34 4.10
N HIS A 137 0.73 -2.12 4.13
CA HIS A 137 1.50 -1.74 2.94
C HIS A 137 1.55 -2.86 1.88
N THR A 138 1.50 -4.13 2.30
CA THR A 138 1.36 -5.26 1.39
C THR A 138 0.11 -5.11 0.53
N TRP A 139 -1.07 -4.93 1.15
CA TRP A 139 -2.33 -4.72 0.43
C TRP A 139 -2.28 -3.52 -0.52
N VAL A 140 -1.71 -2.40 -0.06
CA VAL A 140 -1.54 -1.21 -0.90
C VAL A 140 -0.72 -1.53 -2.15
N SER A 141 0.41 -2.22 -1.99
CA SER A 141 1.32 -2.54 -3.09
C SER A 141 0.84 -3.68 -4.01
N SER A 142 0.24 -4.74 -3.47
CA SER A 142 -0.04 -5.98 -4.21
C SER A 142 -1.46 -6.06 -4.75
N GLU A 143 -2.39 -5.28 -4.21
CA GLU A 143 -3.80 -5.31 -4.61
C GLU A 143 -4.26 -3.92 -5.06
N TRP A 144 -4.19 -2.93 -4.18
CA TRP A 144 -4.79 -1.62 -4.45
C TRP A 144 -4.12 -0.87 -5.61
N LEU A 145 -2.79 -0.79 -5.68
CA LEU A 145 -2.10 -0.15 -6.81
C LEU A 145 -2.38 -0.86 -8.15
N PRO A 146 -2.29 -2.20 -8.26
CA PRO A 146 -2.74 -2.93 -9.44
C PRO A 146 -4.19 -2.66 -9.82
N ASP A 147 -5.10 -2.56 -8.85
CA ASP A 147 -6.51 -2.21 -9.10
C ASP A 147 -6.68 -0.83 -9.74
N LEU A 148 -5.78 0.11 -9.46
CA LEU A 148 -5.78 1.43 -10.11
C LEU A 148 -5.12 1.42 -11.50
N GLY A 149 -4.51 0.30 -11.91
CA GLY A 149 -3.68 0.22 -13.10
C GLY A 149 -2.34 0.93 -12.91
N LEU A 150 -1.76 0.84 -11.71
CA LEU A 150 -0.53 1.51 -11.31
C LEU A 150 0.51 0.53 -10.72
N GLN A 151 0.54 -0.70 -11.25
CA GLN A 151 1.39 -1.78 -10.73
C GLN A 151 2.88 -1.46 -10.81
N GLN A 152 3.32 -0.63 -11.77
CA GLN A 152 4.72 -0.21 -11.90
C GLN A 152 5.27 0.54 -10.67
N TYR A 153 4.41 1.03 -9.76
CA TYR A 153 4.84 1.67 -8.50
C TYR A 153 4.83 0.73 -7.29
N SER A 154 4.40 -0.53 -7.45
CA SER A 154 4.19 -1.46 -6.34
C SER A 154 5.43 -1.69 -5.50
N GLU A 155 6.58 -1.93 -6.14
CA GLU A 155 7.85 -2.17 -5.45
C GLU A 155 8.29 -0.95 -4.64
N SER A 156 8.12 0.25 -5.20
CA SER A 156 8.45 1.50 -4.50
C SER A 156 7.55 1.69 -3.27
N PHE A 157 6.24 1.47 -3.39
CA PHE A 157 5.32 1.59 -2.25
C PHE A 157 5.56 0.52 -1.18
N ALA A 158 5.87 -0.72 -1.58
CA ALA A 158 6.21 -1.81 -0.68
C ALA A 158 7.50 -1.53 0.11
N THR A 159 8.57 -1.16 -0.60
CA THR A 159 9.88 -0.84 0.01
C THR A 159 9.79 0.33 0.99
N ASN A 160 8.95 1.31 0.67
CA ASN A 160 8.71 2.49 1.52
C ASN A 160 7.58 2.28 2.56
N MET A 161 7.01 1.06 2.66
CA MET A 161 5.98 0.63 3.59
C MET A 161 4.71 1.51 3.65
N VAL A 162 4.29 2.03 2.50
CA VAL A 162 3.12 2.91 2.38
C VAL A 162 1.84 2.15 2.69
N ASP A 163 1.22 2.39 3.85
CA ASP A 163 -0.11 1.85 4.21
C ASP A 163 -1.23 2.87 3.96
N ALA A 164 -2.48 2.47 4.23
CA ALA A 164 -3.63 3.34 4.01
C ALA A 164 -3.61 4.61 4.88
N ARG A 165 -3.04 4.57 6.09
CA ARG A 165 -2.86 5.77 6.94
C ARG A 165 -1.97 6.78 6.23
N MET A 166 -0.86 6.30 5.67
CA MET A 166 0.05 7.13 4.89
C MET A 166 -0.61 7.65 3.62
N LEU A 167 -1.39 6.83 2.90
CA LEU A 167 -2.16 7.28 1.74
C LEU A 167 -3.08 8.45 2.08
N ASP A 168 -3.79 8.40 3.21
CA ASP A 168 -4.68 9.50 3.63
C ASP A 168 -3.94 10.83 3.88
N HIS A 169 -2.64 10.75 4.18
CA HIS A 169 -1.79 11.89 4.52
C HIS A 169 -0.70 12.17 3.48
N ILE A 170 -0.72 11.52 2.32
CA ILE A 170 0.36 11.64 1.34
C ILE A 170 0.23 12.95 0.55
N VAL A 171 1.34 13.67 0.41
CA VAL A 171 1.37 14.90 -0.39
C VAL A 171 2.02 14.67 -1.75
N LYS A 172 1.66 15.50 -2.74
CA LYS A 172 2.17 15.41 -4.13
C LYS A 172 3.70 15.36 -4.20
N LYS A 173 4.39 16.09 -3.32
CA LYS A 173 5.87 16.10 -3.24
C LYS A 173 6.43 14.73 -2.83
N GLU A 174 5.78 14.02 -1.92
CA GLU A 174 6.20 12.68 -1.48
C GLU A 174 5.99 11.65 -2.60
N LEU A 175 4.83 11.70 -3.28
CA LEU A 175 4.56 10.89 -4.47
C LEU A 175 5.66 11.03 -5.53
N GLU A 176 6.06 12.27 -5.84
CA GLU A 176 7.07 12.54 -6.85
C GLU A 176 8.50 12.18 -6.41
N LYS A 177 8.93 12.67 -5.23
CA LYS A 177 10.33 12.62 -4.82
C LYS A 177 10.73 11.32 -4.12
N LEU A 178 9.78 10.65 -3.46
CA LEU A 178 10.07 9.46 -2.64
C LEU A 178 9.51 8.19 -3.26
N LEU A 179 8.41 8.29 -4.02
CA LEU A 179 7.72 7.12 -4.59
C LEU A 179 7.79 7.04 -6.13
N GLY A 180 8.50 7.97 -6.77
CA GLY A 180 8.75 7.93 -8.23
C GLY A 180 7.52 8.22 -9.10
N VAL A 181 6.40 8.67 -8.52
CA VAL A 181 5.17 9.01 -9.27
C VAL A 181 5.31 10.40 -9.86
N THR A 182 6.05 10.53 -10.95
CA THR A 182 6.36 11.82 -11.59
C THR A 182 5.26 12.33 -12.52
N ARG A 183 4.50 11.42 -13.15
CA ARG A 183 3.43 11.77 -14.09
C ARG A 183 2.25 12.39 -13.35
N LYS A 184 1.82 13.59 -13.76
CA LYS A 184 0.68 14.29 -13.13
C LYS A 184 -0.62 13.50 -13.25
N PHE A 185 -0.84 12.81 -14.36
CA PHE A 185 -1.98 11.91 -14.54
C PHE A 185 -2.00 10.78 -13.50
N HIS A 186 -0.86 10.14 -13.23
CA HIS A 186 -0.77 9.10 -12.20
C HIS A 186 -0.96 9.66 -10.78
N GLN A 187 -0.46 10.88 -10.51
CA GLN A 187 -0.72 11.57 -9.22
C GLN A 187 -2.22 11.83 -9.03
N ALA A 188 -2.93 12.26 -10.08
CA ALA A 188 -4.38 12.44 -10.05
C ALA A 188 -5.12 11.11 -9.86
N SER A 189 -4.70 10.05 -10.57
CA SER A 189 -5.22 8.70 -10.42
C SER A 189 -5.14 8.22 -8.95
N ILE A 190 -3.96 8.27 -8.33
CA ILE A 190 -3.79 7.90 -6.91
C ILE A 190 -4.68 8.74 -6.00
N SER A 191 -4.79 10.05 -6.26
CA SER A 191 -5.61 10.95 -5.45
C SER A 191 -7.10 10.56 -5.48
N HIS A 192 -7.62 10.18 -6.65
CA HIS A 192 -9.01 9.73 -6.81
C HIS A 192 -9.22 8.32 -6.23
N GLY A 193 -8.25 7.41 -6.38
CA GLY A 193 -8.28 6.13 -5.68
C GLY A 193 -8.36 6.29 -4.15
N ILE A 194 -7.63 7.25 -3.58
CA ILE A 194 -7.72 7.59 -2.16
C ILE A 194 -9.09 8.19 -1.82
N ASN A 195 -9.66 9.03 -2.69
CA ASN A 195 -10.99 9.59 -2.48
C ASN A 195 -12.07 8.50 -2.41
N LEU A 196 -11.99 7.48 -3.28
CA LEU A 196 -12.87 6.32 -3.21
C LEU A 196 -12.74 5.58 -1.87
N LEU A 197 -11.52 5.36 -1.38
CA LEU A 197 -11.31 4.76 -0.07
C LEU A 197 -11.95 5.59 1.04
N ARG A 198 -11.83 6.93 1.01
CA ARG A 198 -12.47 7.82 1.98
C ARG A 198 -14.00 7.74 1.92
N MET A 199 -14.59 7.72 0.73
CA MET A 199 -16.04 7.57 0.54
C MET A 199 -16.55 6.25 1.15
N LEU A 200 -15.76 5.18 1.05
CA LEU A 200 -16.03 3.88 1.66
C LEU A 200 -15.49 3.74 3.09
N LYS A 201 -15.02 4.84 3.70
CA LYS A 201 -14.47 4.88 5.07
C LYS A 201 -13.34 3.86 5.30
N TYR A 202 -12.57 3.56 4.26
CA TYR A 202 -11.52 2.53 4.21
C TYR A 202 -12.03 1.12 4.55
N ASP A 203 -13.33 0.85 4.37
CA ASP A 203 -13.89 -0.49 4.49
C ASP A 203 -13.58 -1.31 3.23
N ARG A 204 -12.55 -2.17 3.33
CA ARG A 204 -12.14 -3.07 2.25
C ARG A 204 -13.22 -4.07 1.91
N GLN A 205 -13.99 -4.57 2.88
CA GLN A 205 -15.03 -5.55 2.61
C GLN A 205 -16.15 -4.92 1.79
N ALA A 206 -16.58 -3.70 2.14
CA ALA A 206 -17.56 -2.96 1.37
C ALA A 206 -17.10 -2.71 -0.07
N LEU A 207 -15.83 -2.35 -0.27
CA LEU A 207 -15.24 -2.18 -1.62
C LEU A 207 -15.27 -3.50 -2.41
N THR A 208 -14.83 -4.61 -1.80
CA THR A 208 -14.81 -5.93 -2.45
C THR A 208 -16.22 -6.38 -2.83
N VAL A 209 -17.21 -6.20 -1.95
CA VAL A 209 -18.61 -6.56 -2.22
C VAL A 209 -19.16 -5.78 -3.42
N ARG A 210 -18.98 -4.45 -3.45
CA ARG A 210 -19.44 -3.62 -4.59
C ARG A 210 -18.77 -4.03 -5.90
N ARG A 211 -17.45 -4.27 -5.89
CA ARG A 211 -16.71 -4.74 -7.07
C ARG A 211 -17.21 -6.09 -7.58
N HIS A 212 -17.56 -7.00 -6.69
CA HIS A 212 -18.08 -8.31 -7.08
C HIS A 212 -19.48 -8.21 -7.69
N GLN A 213 -20.33 -7.32 -7.17
CA GLN A 213 -21.68 -7.07 -7.71
C GLN A 213 -21.66 -6.57 -9.16
N CYS A 214 -20.65 -5.76 -9.54
CA CYS A 214 -20.50 -5.23 -10.89
C CYS A 214 -19.46 -5.97 -11.76
N GLU A 215 -19.08 -7.20 -11.39
CA GLU A 215 -17.99 -7.90 -12.07
C GLU A 215 -18.34 -8.28 -13.52
N GLN A 216 -19.61 -8.58 -13.78
CA GLN A 216 -20.12 -9.04 -15.08
C GLN A 216 -21.21 -8.13 -15.67
N ILE A 217 -21.62 -7.10 -14.95
CA ILE A 217 -22.65 -6.13 -15.37
C ILE A 217 -22.05 -4.73 -15.40
N ASP A 218 -22.47 -3.92 -16.36
CA ASP A 218 -21.95 -2.57 -16.57
C ASP A 218 -22.63 -1.55 -15.63
N GLU A 219 -22.51 -1.78 -14.31
CA GLU A 219 -23.07 -0.94 -13.25
C GLU A 219 -21.97 -0.48 -12.28
N ASP A 220 -22.26 0.57 -11.50
CA ASP A 220 -21.37 1.12 -10.46
C ASP A 220 -19.92 1.34 -10.94
N PRO A 221 -19.70 2.14 -12.02
CA PRO A 221 -18.36 2.37 -12.57
C PRO A 221 -17.40 2.99 -11.55
N LEU A 222 -17.91 3.60 -10.46
CA LEU A 222 -17.10 4.21 -9.41
C LEU A 222 -16.10 3.23 -8.78
N VAL A 223 -16.50 1.98 -8.56
CA VAL A 223 -15.63 0.97 -7.90
C VAL A 223 -14.79 0.14 -8.87
N TRP A 224 -14.93 0.37 -10.17
CA TRP A 224 -14.27 -0.43 -11.20
C TRP A 224 -12.76 -0.35 -11.10
N THR A 225 -12.13 -1.52 -11.16
CA THR A 225 -10.69 -1.63 -11.29
C THR A 225 -10.26 -1.33 -12.73
N ASN A 226 -8.97 -1.06 -12.92
CA ASN A 226 -8.36 -0.97 -14.24
C ASN A 226 -8.65 -2.22 -15.09
N GLN A 227 -8.57 -3.41 -14.48
CA GLN A 227 -8.90 -4.67 -15.16
C GLN A 227 -10.37 -4.73 -15.61
N ARG A 228 -11.30 -4.14 -14.85
CA ARG A 228 -12.71 -4.05 -15.27
C ARG A 228 -12.88 -3.13 -16.48
N PHE A 229 -12.16 -2.00 -16.55
CA PHE A 229 -12.14 -1.14 -17.74
C PHE A 229 -11.48 -1.79 -18.95
N ILE A 230 -10.42 -2.57 -18.76
CA ILE A 230 -9.80 -3.36 -19.83
C ILE A 230 -10.82 -4.34 -20.42
N ARG A 231 -11.58 -5.06 -19.57
CA ARG A 231 -12.65 -5.97 -20.01
C ARG A 231 -13.78 -5.22 -20.73
N TRP A 232 -14.23 -4.10 -20.16
CA TRP A 232 -15.25 -3.26 -20.79
C TRP A 232 -14.82 -2.79 -22.19
N ALA A 233 -13.59 -2.31 -22.35
CA ALA A 233 -13.05 -1.91 -23.66
C ALA A 233 -13.08 -3.06 -24.68
N ARG A 234 -12.85 -4.31 -24.25
CA ARG A 234 -13.02 -5.47 -25.15
C ARG A 234 -14.48 -5.73 -25.52
N ASN A 235 -15.40 -5.55 -24.57
CA ASN A 235 -16.83 -5.79 -24.77
C ASN A 235 -17.48 -4.76 -25.71
N ILE A 236 -16.94 -3.54 -25.78
CA ILE A 236 -17.40 -2.50 -26.72
C ILE A 236 -16.64 -2.50 -28.05
N ASP A 237 -16.09 -3.65 -28.45
CA ASP A 237 -15.36 -3.86 -29.71
C ASP A 237 -14.03 -3.09 -29.86
N LEU A 238 -13.39 -2.68 -28.75
CA LEU A 238 -12.08 -2.01 -28.74
C LEU A 238 -10.95 -2.91 -28.23
N ALA A 239 -11.04 -4.21 -28.51
CA ALA A 239 -10.08 -5.20 -28.01
C ALA A 239 -8.62 -4.91 -28.42
N GLU A 240 -8.39 -4.41 -29.64
CA GLU A 240 -7.05 -4.04 -30.15
C GLU A 240 -6.38 -2.90 -29.33
N TYR A 241 -7.16 -2.12 -28.59
CA TYR A 241 -6.68 -1.01 -27.76
C TYR A 241 -6.63 -1.34 -26.27
N SER A 242 -7.42 -2.34 -25.84
CA SER A 242 -7.72 -2.59 -24.43
C SER A 242 -6.48 -2.73 -23.53
N ASP A 243 -5.43 -3.42 -24.00
CA ASP A 243 -4.22 -3.64 -23.23
C ASP A 243 -3.39 -2.37 -22.98
N ASN A 244 -3.60 -1.30 -23.75
CA ASN A 244 -2.95 0.00 -23.52
C ASN A 244 -3.38 0.67 -22.20
N LEU A 245 -4.49 0.21 -21.61
CA LEU A 245 -4.90 0.68 -20.28
C LEU A 245 -4.06 0.08 -19.14
N LYS A 246 -3.25 -0.97 -19.37
CA LYS A 246 -2.30 -1.46 -18.37
C LYS A 246 -1.31 -0.34 -18.04
N ASP A 247 -1.01 -0.18 -16.75
CA ASP A 247 -0.10 0.85 -16.23
C ASP A 247 -0.50 2.31 -16.54
N SER A 248 -1.72 2.54 -17.03
CA SER A 248 -2.22 3.87 -17.41
C SER A 248 -2.70 4.70 -16.22
N GLY A 249 -3.09 4.06 -15.12
CA GLY A 249 -3.78 4.69 -14.00
C GLY A 249 -5.29 4.89 -14.18
N VAL A 250 -5.89 4.41 -15.27
CA VAL A 250 -7.35 4.51 -15.48
C VAL A 250 -8.08 3.49 -14.62
N HIS A 251 -9.02 3.97 -13.80
CA HIS A 251 -9.90 3.19 -12.94
C HIS A 251 -11.16 4.01 -12.61
N GLY A 252 -12.14 3.38 -11.96
CA GLY A 252 -13.48 3.92 -11.71
C GLY A 252 -13.50 5.27 -11.02
N ALA A 253 -12.80 5.39 -9.90
CA ALA A 253 -12.74 6.62 -9.14
C ALA A 253 -12.17 7.79 -9.95
N LEU A 254 -11.16 7.57 -10.80
CA LEU A 254 -10.67 8.61 -11.69
C LEU A 254 -11.71 8.96 -12.75
N VAL A 255 -12.32 7.96 -13.40
CA VAL A 255 -13.27 8.19 -14.50
C VAL A 255 -14.54 8.91 -14.03
N VAL A 256 -15.06 8.55 -12.86
CA VAL A 256 -16.33 9.07 -12.34
C VAL A 256 -16.17 10.37 -11.56
N LEU A 257 -15.08 10.52 -10.78
CA LEU A 257 -14.95 11.65 -9.85
C LEU A 257 -14.15 12.84 -10.41
N GLU A 258 -13.41 12.67 -11.51
CA GLU A 258 -12.66 13.77 -12.15
C GLU A 258 -13.51 14.39 -13.27
N PRO A 259 -14.07 15.60 -13.08
CA PRO A 259 -14.98 16.21 -14.07
C PRO A 259 -14.31 16.52 -15.41
N SER A 260 -12.98 16.64 -15.44
CA SER A 260 -12.22 16.84 -16.68
C SER A 260 -11.92 15.53 -17.43
N PHE A 261 -12.29 14.37 -16.88
CA PHE A 261 -12.11 13.09 -17.54
C PHE A 261 -13.22 12.88 -18.59
N THR A 262 -12.84 12.79 -19.85
CA THR A 262 -13.77 12.70 -20.99
C THR A 262 -13.40 11.53 -21.90
N GLY A 263 -14.23 11.27 -22.92
CA GLY A 263 -13.92 10.31 -23.99
C GLY A 263 -12.57 10.56 -24.66
N ASP A 264 -12.12 11.81 -24.77
CA ASP A 264 -10.79 12.13 -25.33
C ASP A 264 -9.65 11.72 -24.40
N THR A 265 -9.83 11.86 -23.09
CA THR A 265 -8.87 11.38 -22.08
C THR A 265 -8.77 9.85 -22.12
N MET A 266 -9.92 9.16 -22.16
CA MET A 266 -9.98 7.71 -22.30
C MET A 266 -9.34 7.23 -23.62
N ALA A 267 -9.65 7.89 -24.75
CA ALA A 267 -9.07 7.57 -26.05
C ALA A 267 -7.55 7.73 -26.06
N THR A 268 -7.03 8.74 -25.35
CA THR A 268 -5.60 8.96 -25.19
C THR A 268 -4.96 7.83 -24.36
N ALA A 269 -5.61 7.41 -23.28
CA ALA A 269 -5.14 6.27 -22.47
C ALA A 269 -5.17 4.94 -23.25
N LEU A 270 -6.18 4.74 -24.10
CA LEU A 270 -6.29 3.59 -25.02
C LEU A 270 -5.32 3.66 -26.21
N GLY A 271 -4.61 4.77 -26.41
CA GLY A 271 -3.70 4.94 -27.56
C GLY A 271 -4.41 5.09 -28.90
N ILE A 272 -5.69 5.48 -28.92
CA ILE A 272 -6.46 5.65 -30.15
C ILE A 272 -6.05 6.99 -30.81
N PRO A 273 -5.55 7.02 -32.05
CA PRO A 273 -5.12 8.28 -32.68
C PRO A 273 -6.27 9.29 -32.89
N PRO A 274 -6.02 10.61 -32.86
CA PRO A 274 -7.04 11.64 -33.14
C PRO A 274 -7.74 11.48 -34.50
N ALA A 275 -7.04 10.94 -35.50
CA ALA A 275 -7.57 10.71 -36.84
C ALA A 275 -8.64 9.58 -36.91
N LYS A 276 -8.73 8.70 -35.90
CA LYS A 276 -9.73 7.63 -35.87
C LYS A 276 -11.07 8.13 -35.30
N HIS A 277 -11.67 9.11 -35.99
CA HIS A 277 -12.87 9.83 -35.51
C HIS A 277 -14.07 8.92 -35.19
N MET A 278 -14.32 7.90 -36.02
CA MET A 278 -15.44 6.97 -35.80
C MET A 278 -15.27 6.15 -34.52
N ILE A 279 -14.05 5.67 -34.26
CA ILE A 279 -13.73 4.89 -33.05
C ILE A 279 -13.82 5.78 -31.81
N ARG A 280 -13.31 7.02 -31.88
CA ARG A 280 -13.41 7.98 -30.79
C ARG A 280 -14.86 8.34 -30.46
N ARG A 281 -15.68 8.56 -31.48
CA ARG A 281 -17.12 8.83 -31.29
C ARG A 281 -17.85 7.64 -30.64
N HIS A 282 -17.54 6.42 -31.09
CA HIS A 282 -18.05 5.20 -30.48
C HIS A 282 -17.67 5.10 -29.00
N LEU A 283 -16.37 5.21 -28.69
CA LEU A 283 -15.86 5.18 -27.32
C LEU A 283 -16.52 6.23 -26.42
N THR A 284 -16.66 7.47 -26.91
CA THR A 284 -17.30 8.54 -26.13
C THR A 284 -18.75 8.20 -25.82
N ALA A 285 -19.53 7.71 -26.79
CA ALA A 285 -20.93 7.34 -26.57
C ALA A 285 -21.07 6.20 -25.54
N GLU A 286 -20.23 5.17 -25.65
CA GLU A 286 -20.21 4.05 -24.70
C GLU A 286 -19.78 4.50 -23.29
N LEU A 287 -18.78 5.38 -23.18
CA LEU A 287 -18.32 5.90 -21.90
C LEU A 287 -19.40 6.78 -21.22
N GLU A 288 -20.08 7.63 -21.98
CA GLU A 288 -21.19 8.44 -21.47
C GLU A 288 -22.35 7.57 -21.02
N ALA A 289 -22.71 6.53 -21.78
CA ALA A 289 -23.74 5.56 -21.40
C ALA A 289 -23.40 4.83 -20.10
N LEU A 290 -22.11 4.56 -19.85
CA LEU A 290 -21.63 3.93 -18.62
C LEU A 290 -21.65 4.89 -17.41
N VAL A 291 -21.24 6.15 -17.59
CA VAL A 291 -20.98 7.09 -16.47
C VAL A 291 -22.19 7.95 -16.11
N LEU A 292 -23.06 8.32 -17.06
CA LEU A 292 -24.24 9.15 -16.78
C LEU A 292 -25.22 8.53 -15.76
N PRO A 293 -25.41 7.19 -15.70
CA PRO A 293 -26.24 6.57 -14.68
C PRO A 293 -25.61 6.48 -13.28
N ALA A 294 -24.35 6.92 -13.10
CA ALA A 294 -23.53 6.65 -11.91
C ALA A 294 -23.51 7.75 -10.84
#